data_AF-A0A840ML03-F1
#
_entry.id   AF-A0A840ML03-F1
#
_cell.length_a   1.000
_cell.length_b   1.000
_cell.length_c   1.000
_cell.angle_alpha   90.00
_cell.angle_beta   90.00
_cell.angle_gamma   90.00
#
_symmetry.space_group_name_H-M   'P 1'
#
loop_
_entity.id
_entity.type
_entity.pdbx_description
1 polymer ?
#
loop_
_entity_poly.entity_id
_entity_poly.type
_entity_poly.pdbx_seq_one_letter_code
_entity_poly.pdbx_strand_id
1 'polypeptide(L)'
;MFYHSPQTGTNSGAIKLALRKGYSLSSEVCIAVGELRDLDGSISEVLGERAIKFLKKDRKAQYFGKTIKLLTPKADPGPIFGPLIAAFVPLPILEAWATQYPKLHIIYLPPDDASLAAYQAQYQSMSI
;
A
#
# COMPACT_ATOMS: atom_id res chain seq x y z
N MET A 1 1.93 0.03 -13.73
CA MET A 1 2.63 -1.29 -13.67
C MET A 1 2.29 -1.95 -12.34
N PHE A 2 2.06 -3.26 -12.34
CA PHE A 2 1.60 -4.01 -11.18
C PHE A 2 2.74 -4.81 -10.56
N TYR A 3 2.86 -4.75 -9.24
CA TYR A 3 3.81 -5.50 -8.44
C TYR A 3 3.06 -6.23 -7.32
N HIS A 4 3.61 -7.33 -6.82
CA HIS A 4 3.06 -8.00 -5.63
C HIS A 4 4.16 -8.52 -4.69
N SER A 5 3.83 -8.64 -3.41
CA SER A 5 4.61 -9.45 -2.47
C SER A 5 4.29 -10.94 -2.69
N PRO A 6 5.30 -11.83 -2.75
CA PRO A 6 5.07 -13.28 -2.73
C PRO A 6 4.65 -13.78 -1.34
N GLN A 7 4.81 -12.96 -0.30
CA GLN A 7 4.38 -13.26 1.06
C GLN A 7 2.96 -12.70 1.29
N THR A 8 2.11 -13.53 1.86
CA THR A 8 0.74 -13.21 2.27
C THR A 8 0.65 -12.89 3.75
N GLY A 9 -0.41 -12.19 4.14
CA GLY A 9 -0.67 -11.81 5.53
C GLY A 9 0.21 -10.66 6.03
N THR A 10 -0.06 -10.23 7.27
CA THR A 10 0.61 -9.09 7.91
C THR A 10 2.09 -9.36 8.16
N ASN A 11 2.93 -8.98 7.21
CA ASN A 11 4.37 -9.20 7.26
C ASN A 11 5.14 -7.88 7.14
N SER A 12 5.88 -7.52 8.18
CA SER A 12 6.69 -6.30 8.23
C SER A 12 7.82 -6.29 7.20
N GLY A 13 8.34 -7.47 6.81
CA GLY A 13 9.30 -7.63 5.73
C GLY A 13 8.72 -7.24 4.36
N ALA A 14 7.52 -7.74 4.05
CA ALA A 14 6.81 -7.41 2.82
C ALA A 14 6.50 -5.91 2.71
N ILE A 15 6.11 -5.26 3.82
CA ILE A 15 5.89 -3.82 3.87
C ILE A 15 7.18 -3.04 3.61
N LYS A 16 8.31 -3.45 4.22
CA LYS A 16 9.62 -2.81 3.98
C LYS A 16 10.04 -2.93 2.51
N LEU A 17 9.84 -4.08 1.88
CA LEU A 17 10.13 -4.28 0.46
C LEU A 17 9.22 -3.43 -0.42
N ALA A 18 7.92 -3.37 -0.13
CA ALA A 18 6.98 -2.52 -0.85
C ALA A 18 7.32 -1.04 -0.73
N LEU A 19 7.69 -0.55 0.45
CA LEU A 19 8.15 0.82 0.65
C LEU A 19 9.44 1.09 -0.13
N ARG A 20 10.42 0.18 -0.06
CA ARG A 20 11.68 0.32 -0.81
C ARG A 20 11.42 0.39 -2.31
N LYS A 21 10.56 -0.49 -2.83
CA LYS A 21 10.17 -0.47 -4.25
C LYS A 21 9.40 0.79 -4.59
N GLY A 22 8.42 1.19 -3.78
CA GLY A 22 7.64 2.40 -3.99
C GLY A 22 8.54 3.63 -4.08
N TYR A 23 9.49 3.75 -3.15
CA TYR A 23 10.46 4.82 -3.13
C TYR A 23 11.56 4.76 -4.19
N SER A 24 11.70 3.64 -4.89
CA SER A 24 12.53 3.55 -6.10
C SER A 24 11.82 4.10 -7.33
N LEU A 25 10.48 4.16 -7.30
CA LEU A 25 9.65 4.65 -8.40
C LEU A 25 9.29 6.13 -8.24
N SER A 26 9.19 6.64 -7.01
CA SER A 26 8.85 8.05 -6.73
C SER A 26 9.36 8.50 -5.36
N SER A 27 9.44 9.82 -5.14
CA SER A 27 9.75 10.43 -3.84
C SER A 27 8.58 10.42 -2.85
N GLU A 28 7.37 10.11 -3.34
CA GLU A 28 6.14 9.97 -2.57
C GLU A 28 5.61 8.54 -2.72
N VAL A 29 5.00 7.98 -1.68
CA VAL A 29 4.24 6.74 -1.77
C VAL A 29 2.87 6.91 -1.12
N CYS A 30 1.86 6.22 -1.62
CA CYS A 30 0.55 6.15 -0.99
C CYS A 30 0.34 4.75 -0.45
N ILE A 31 0.06 4.60 0.84
CA ILE A 31 -0.32 3.33 1.43
C ILE A 31 -1.84 3.28 1.46
N ALA A 32 -2.40 2.28 0.81
CA ALA A 32 -3.83 2.04 0.73
C ALA A 32 -4.20 0.85 1.62
N VAL A 33 -5.04 1.07 2.61
CA VAL A 33 -5.51 0.06 3.58
C VAL A 33 -7.03 0.00 3.58
N GLY A 34 -7.60 -1.14 3.98
CA GLY A 34 -9.05 -1.32 4.04
C GLY A 34 -9.68 -0.45 5.13
N GLU A 35 -9.03 -0.40 6.30
CA GLU A 35 -9.47 0.36 7.45
C GLU A 35 -8.30 1.02 8.20
N LEU A 36 -8.58 2.09 8.96
CA LEU A 36 -7.55 2.79 9.74
C LEU A 36 -6.89 1.92 10.82
N ARG A 37 -7.56 0.86 11.28
CA ARG A 37 -7.03 -0.11 12.24
C ARG A 37 -5.94 -0.99 11.63
N ASP A 38 -5.93 -1.17 10.31
CA ASP A 38 -4.93 -2.01 9.62
C ASP A 38 -3.55 -1.34 9.59
N LEU A 39 -3.49 -0.05 9.95
CA LEU A 39 -2.23 0.66 10.20
C LEU A 39 -1.54 0.23 11.49
N ASP A 40 -2.29 -0.35 12.43
CA ASP A 40 -1.74 -0.88 13.66
C ASP A 40 -1.09 -2.25 13.40
N GLY A 41 -0.10 -2.63 14.21
CA GLY A 41 0.66 -3.87 13.99
C GLY A 41 1.79 -3.68 12.97
N SER A 42 1.91 -4.53 11.96
CA SER A 42 3.10 -4.59 11.09
C SER A 42 3.41 -3.28 10.35
N ILE A 43 2.39 -2.48 9.97
CA ILE A 43 2.62 -1.17 9.34
C ILE A 43 3.19 -0.18 10.38
N SER A 44 2.64 -0.16 11.59
CA SER A 44 3.14 0.67 12.70
C SER A 44 4.56 0.31 13.14
N GLU A 45 4.92 -0.98 13.12
CA GLU A 45 6.27 -1.45 13.43
C GLU A 45 7.30 -0.94 12.40
N VAL A 46 6.90 -0.83 11.13
CA VAL A 46 7.79 -0.39 10.05
C VAL A 46 7.90 1.14 9.99
N LEU A 47 6.76 1.84 10.08
CA LEU A 47 6.71 3.30 9.94
C LEU A 47 7.02 4.04 11.23
N GLY A 48 6.84 3.38 12.38
CA GLY A 48 6.91 3.96 13.70
C GLY A 48 5.62 4.66 14.11
N GLU A 49 5.31 4.63 15.40
CA GLU A 49 4.07 5.19 15.97
C GLU A 49 3.84 6.65 15.60
N ARG A 50 4.91 7.46 15.52
CA ARG A 50 4.80 8.87 15.18
C ARG A 50 4.24 9.06 13.77
N ALA A 51 4.72 8.29 12.79
CA ALA A 51 4.21 8.37 11.42
C ALA A 51 2.76 7.89 11.35
N ILE A 52 2.39 6.82 12.07
CA ILE A 52 1.00 6.35 12.14
C ILE A 52 0.06 7.41 12.72
N LYS A 53 0.47 8.11 13.78
CA LYS A 53 -0.32 9.21 14.36
C LYS A 53 -0.63 10.29 13.32
N PHE A 54 0.37 10.69 12.53
CA PHE A 54 0.17 11.65 11.44
C PHE A 54 -0.67 11.08 10.29
N LEU A 55 -0.50 9.82 9.91
CA LEU A 55 -1.36 9.18 8.90
C LEU A 55 -2.83 9.11 9.35
N LYS A 56 -3.10 8.76 10.61
CA LYS A 56 -4.47 8.70 11.14
C LYS A 56 -5.13 10.07 11.24
N LYS A 57 -4.37 11.11 11.59
CA LYS A 57 -4.88 12.48 11.78
C LYS A 57 -4.96 13.27 10.47
N ASP A 58 -3.85 13.34 9.75
CA ASP A 58 -3.64 14.24 8.62
C ASP A 58 -3.60 13.50 7.27
N ARG A 59 -3.74 12.16 7.26
CA ARG A 59 -3.64 11.28 6.07
C ARG A 59 -2.31 11.38 5.33
N LYS A 60 -1.33 12.02 5.96
CA LYS A 60 0.00 12.26 5.41
C LYS A 60 1.01 12.21 6.55
N ALA A 61 2.14 11.57 6.30
CA ALA A 61 3.27 11.53 7.22
C ALA A 61 4.59 11.66 6.46
N GLN A 62 5.65 11.89 7.21
CA GLN A 62 7.02 11.77 6.71
C GLN A 62 7.68 10.52 7.28
N TYR A 63 8.38 9.80 6.43
CA TYR A 63 9.16 8.62 6.78
C TYR A 63 10.53 8.72 6.10
N PHE A 64 11.60 8.82 6.89
CA PHE A 64 12.96 9.07 6.40
C PHE A 64 13.07 10.22 5.39
N GLY A 65 12.40 11.34 5.66
CA GLY A 65 12.39 12.52 4.80
C GLY A 65 11.56 12.38 3.51
N LYS A 66 10.91 11.23 3.29
CA LYS A 66 10.01 10.99 2.15
C LYS A 66 8.55 11.06 2.59
N THR A 67 7.68 11.40 1.65
CA THR A 67 6.25 11.59 1.95
C THR A 67 5.50 10.27 1.82
N ILE A 68 4.69 9.95 2.83
CA ILE A 68 3.69 8.88 2.81
C ILE A 68 2.31 9.49 2.90
N LYS A 69 1.40 9.07 2.02
CA LYS A 69 -0.03 9.37 2.10
C LYS A 69 -0.81 8.11 2.47
N LEU A 70 -1.99 8.30 3.03
CA LEU A 70 -2.92 7.24 3.42
C LEU A 70 -4.17 7.29 2.55
N LEU A 71 -4.45 6.20 1.84
CA LEU A 71 -5.72 5.96 1.17
C LEU A 71 -6.52 4.90 1.92
N THR A 72 -7.81 5.15 2.10
CA THR A 72 -8.76 4.13 2.55
C THR A 72 -10.03 4.25 1.71
N PRO A 73 -10.91 3.22 1.69
CA PRO A 73 -12.18 3.29 0.95
C PRO A 73 -13.08 4.48 1.38
N LYS A 74 -12.92 4.96 2.62
CA LYS A 74 -13.71 6.07 3.19
C LYS A 74 -12.99 7.41 3.17
N ALA A 75 -11.70 7.43 2.85
CA ALA A 75 -10.88 8.62 2.96
C ALA A 75 -9.87 8.69 1.82
N ASP A 76 -10.07 9.70 0.96
CA ASP A 76 -9.14 10.06 -0.10
C ASP A 76 -8.06 11.02 0.46
N PRO A 77 -6.75 10.76 0.23
CA PRO A 77 -5.66 11.67 0.57
C PRO A 77 -5.52 12.83 -0.43
N GLY A 78 -6.39 12.93 -1.43
CA GLY A 78 -6.31 13.91 -2.50
C GLY A 78 -5.36 13.45 -3.60
N PRO A 79 -4.66 14.36 -4.30
CA PRO A 79 -3.87 13.98 -5.47
C PRO A 79 -2.72 13.04 -5.09
N ILE A 80 -2.67 11.86 -5.71
CA ILE A 80 -1.63 10.85 -5.52
C ILE A 80 -0.67 10.92 -6.71
N PHE A 81 0.61 11.18 -6.42
CA PHE A 81 1.66 11.27 -7.45
C PHE A 81 2.67 10.12 -7.37
N GLY A 82 2.57 9.28 -6.35
CA GLY A 82 3.44 8.14 -6.10
C GLY A 82 2.79 6.78 -6.39
N PRO A 83 3.55 5.69 -6.34
CA PRO A 83 3.00 4.35 -6.33
C PRO A 83 2.05 4.13 -5.15
N LEU A 84 1.04 3.32 -5.41
CA LEU A 84 0.04 2.87 -4.46
C LEU A 84 0.45 1.52 -3.89
N ILE A 85 0.73 1.46 -2.59
CA ILE A 85 1.01 0.23 -1.84
C ILE A 85 -0.31 -0.22 -1.21
N ALA A 86 -0.97 -1.19 -1.81
CA ALA A 86 -2.21 -1.74 -1.31
C ALA A 86 -1.92 -2.84 -0.28
N ALA A 87 -2.04 -2.50 1.00
CA ALA A 87 -1.64 -3.35 2.11
C ALA A 87 -2.83 -4.13 2.70
N PHE A 88 -2.81 -5.46 2.52
CA PHE A 88 -3.78 -6.42 3.08
C PHE A 88 -5.23 -6.15 2.72
N VAL A 89 -5.45 -5.62 1.52
CA VAL A 89 -6.79 -5.31 1.03
C VAL A 89 -7.36 -6.43 0.18
N PRO A 90 -8.68 -6.70 0.26
CA PRO A 90 -9.37 -7.57 -0.69
C PRO A 90 -9.24 -7.06 -2.13
N LEU A 91 -9.19 -8.00 -3.08
CA LEU A 91 -9.06 -7.71 -4.51
C LEU A 91 -10.12 -6.73 -5.06
N PRO A 92 -11.42 -6.79 -4.68
CA PRO A 92 -12.41 -5.84 -5.19
C PRO A 92 -12.10 -4.38 -4.83
N ILE A 93 -11.49 -4.14 -3.66
CA ILE A 93 -11.07 -2.79 -3.25
C ILE A 93 -9.87 -2.34 -4.09
N LEU A 94 -8.93 -3.25 -4.34
CA LEU A 94 -7.78 -3.00 -5.18
C LEU A 94 -8.19 -2.63 -6.61
N GLU A 95 -9.16 -3.34 -7.19
CA GLU A 95 -9.69 -3.08 -8.54
C GLU A 95 -10.33 -1.70 -8.64
N ALA A 96 -11.10 -1.30 -7.61
CA ALA A 96 -11.68 0.03 -7.53
C ALA A 96 -10.58 1.12 -7.60
N TRP A 97 -9.49 0.94 -6.86
CA TRP A 97 -8.34 1.86 -6.90
C TRP A 97 -7.56 1.79 -8.19
N ALA A 98 -7.38 0.61 -8.78
CA ALA A 98 -6.72 0.45 -10.08
C ALA A 98 -7.50 1.18 -11.19
N THR A 99 -8.83 1.14 -11.11
CA THR A 99 -9.73 1.86 -12.04
C THR A 99 -9.70 3.37 -11.80
N GLN A 100 -9.69 3.79 -10.53
CA GLN A 100 -9.61 5.22 -10.16
C GLN A 100 -8.26 5.84 -10.51
N TYR A 101 -7.17 5.06 -10.44
CA TYR A 101 -5.80 5.52 -10.62
C TYR A 101 -5.03 4.72 -11.70
N PRO A 102 -5.48 4.73 -12.96
CA PRO A 102 -4.99 3.81 -14.00
C PRO A 102 -3.52 4.05 -14.39
N LYS A 103 -2.97 5.23 -14.09
CA LYS A 103 -1.57 5.59 -14.43
C LYS A 103 -0.59 5.29 -13.29
N LEU A 104 -1.06 4.91 -12.11
CA LEU A 104 -0.18 4.68 -10.98
C LEU A 104 0.44 3.27 -11.01
N HIS A 105 1.60 3.15 -10.37
CA HIS A 105 2.18 1.86 -10.07
C HIS A 105 1.50 1.29 -8.83
N ILE A 106 1.02 0.05 -8.91
CA ILE A 106 0.33 -0.60 -7.80
C ILE A 106 1.24 -1.71 -7.26
N ILE A 107 1.48 -1.68 -5.96
CA ILE A 107 2.25 -2.68 -5.22
C ILE A 107 1.29 -3.35 -4.25
N TYR A 108 0.90 -4.59 -4.57
CA TYR A 108 -0.08 -5.32 -3.80
C TYR A 108 0.58 -6.19 -2.72
N LEU A 109 0.14 -6.03 -1.47
CA LEU A 109 0.46 -6.94 -0.38
C LEU A 109 -0.79 -7.77 -0.09
N PRO A 110 -0.85 -9.02 -0.57
CA PRO A 110 -2.02 -9.85 -0.45
C PRO A 110 -2.32 -10.21 1.02
N PRO A 111 -3.59 -10.15 1.46
CA PRO A 111 -3.97 -10.58 2.81
C PRO A 111 -3.88 -12.11 2.98
N ASP A 112 -4.15 -12.86 1.91
CA ASP A 112 -4.22 -14.32 1.91
C ASP A 112 -3.80 -14.91 0.55
N ASP A 113 -3.57 -16.23 0.50
CA ASP A 113 -3.11 -16.94 -0.69
C ASP A 113 -4.13 -16.98 -1.83
N ALA A 114 -5.43 -16.97 -1.52
CA ALA A 114 -6.48 -16.93 -2.55
C ALA A 114 -6.50 -15.56 -3.23
N SER A 115 -6.32 -14.48 -2.47
CA SER A 115 -6.19 -13.12 -2.98
C SER A 115 -4.93 -12.96 -3.85
N LEU A 116 -3.80 -13.56 -3.47
CA LEU A 116 -2.58 -13.58 -4.29
C LEU A 116 -2.81 -14.31 -5.62
N ALA A 117 -3.41 -15.51 -5.58
CA ALA A 117 -3.68 -16.30 -6.78
C ALA A 117 -4.64 -15.57 -7.74
N ALA A 118 -5.70 -14.96 -7.21
CA ALA A 118 -6.63 -14.18 -8.01
C ALA A 118 -5.96 -12.95 -8.65
N TYR A 119 -5.12 -12.23 -7.90
CA TYR A 119 -4.37 -11.10 -8.44
C TYR A 119 -3.39 -11.51 -9.56
N GLN A 120 -2.68 -12.63 -9.40
CA GLN A 120 -1.77 -13.17 -10.42
C GLN A 120 -2.49 -13.65 -11.68
N ALA A 121 -3.69 -14.21 -11.54
CA ALA A 121 -4.51 -14.63 -12.67
C ALA A 121 -5.02 -13.44 -13.50
N GLN A 122 -5.27 -12.30 -12.84
CA GLN A 122 -5.88 -11.13 -13.47
C GLN A 122 -4.87 -10.10 -13.99
N TYR A 123 -3.74 -9.93 -13.31
CA TYR A 123 -2.74 -8.92 -13.63
C TYR A 123 -1.39 -9.55 -13.97
N GLN A 124 -0.81 -9.16 -15.12
CA GLN A 124 0.62 -9.36 -15.38
C GLN A 124 1.43 -8.50 -14.38
N SER A 125 1.76 -9.11 -13.25
CA SER A 125 2.43 -8.47 -12.13
C SER A 125 3.82 -9.07 -11.90
N MET A 126 4.72 -8.27 -11.35
CA MET A 126 6.08 -8.72 -10.99
C MET A 126 6.21 -8.89 -9.48
N SER A 127 6.84 -9.97 -9.05
CA SER A 127 7.20 -10.17 -7.63
C SER A 127 8.27 -9.17 -7.19
N ILE A 128 8.10 -8.61 -5.98
CA ILE A 128 9.07 -7.72 -5.33
C ILE A 128 9.64 -8.32 -4.05
#